data_AF-A0A223EBD6-F1
#
_entry.id   AF-A0A223EBD6-F1
#
_cell.length_a   1.000
_cell.length_b   1.000
_cell.length_c   1.000
_cell.angle_alpha   90.00
_cell.angle_beta   90.00
_cell.angle_gamma   90.00
#
_symmetry.space_group_name_H-M   'P 1'
#
loop_
_entity.id
_entity.type
_entity.pdbx_description
1 polymer ?
#
loop_
_entity_poly.entity_id
_entity_poly.type
_entity_poly.pdbx_seq_one_letter_code
_entity_poly.pdbx_strand_id
1 'polypeptide(L)'
;MKKLLFTFLALVMSLTLTACNNNNDTNGISQKDPSGDTSQQEMAEFSRELVKFPENYDKGVNYTTVNRGNVREELYTSQEAIEAVQNGQPIPDDTVITLEIYRDEKLDEIFVMEKRDGWVDQNPPEMRNGDWLYQEFNGDKSVDYEEDIGRCFSCHANQERDDFVNTLDEMKKYDLEDFTGSKDSSTESKIAGIPTNHWEVKALDDNLEASQDILNGNSLMEDEEKVGIIQKVLLMIHFNQET
;
A
#
# COMPACT_ATOMS: atom_id res chain seq x y z
N MET A 1 -51.63 34.98 -39.55
CA MET A 1 -51.96 36.43 -39.37
C MET A 1 -51.50 36.78 -37.96
N LYS A 2 -50.57 37.69 -37.64
CA LYS A 2 -50.21 39.01 -38.17
C LYS A 2 -48.69 39.20 -38.02
N LYS A 3 -48.15 40.08 -38.85
CA LYS A 3 -46.75 40.50 -38.98
C LYS A 3 -46.50 41.83 -38.24
N LEU A 4 -45.21 42.14 -38.06
CA LEU A 4 -44.59 43.49 -37.95
C LEU A 4 -44.81 44.23 -36.61
N LEU A 5 -43.89 45.04 -36.08
CA LEU A 5 -42.95 45.97 -36.72
C LEU A 5 -41.79 46.40 -35.78
N PHE A 6 -40.66 46.73 -36.39
CA PHE A 6 -39.39 47.28 -35.86
C PHE A 6 -39.51 48.66 -35.19
N THR A 7 -38.60 48.94 -34.24
CA THR A 7 -37.95 50.27 -34.12
C THR A 7 -36.50 50.15 -33.61
N PHE A 8 -35.59 50.71 -34.41
CA PHE A 8 -34.18 51.00 -34.13
C PHE A 8 -34.01 52.01 -32.99
N LEU A 9 -32.94 51.90 -32.20
CA LEU A 9 -32.17 53.08 -31.77
C LEU A 9 -30.70 52.73 -31.52
N ALA A 10 -29.83 53.61 -32.00
CA ALA A 10 -28.41 53.44 -32.20
C ALA A 10 -27.53 53.75 -30.97
N LEU A 11 -26.37 53.11 -30.95
CA LEU A 11 -25.02 53.61 -30.64
C LEU A 11 -24.86 54.68 -29.53
N VAL A 12 -24.22 54.30 -28.43
CA VAL A 12 -23.23 55.18 -27.77
C VAL A 12 -22.02 54.35 -27.36
N MET A 13 -20.90 54.70 -27.98
CA MET A 13 -19.56 54.28 -27.66
C MET A 13 -19.01 55.30 -26.64
N SER A 14 -18.49 54.87 -25.49
CA SER A 14 -17.69 55.77 -24.65
C SER A 14 -16.76 55.03 -23.70
N LEU A 15 -15.48 55.05 -24.11
CA LEU A 15 -14.26 55.34 -23.37
C LEU A 15 -13.97 54.62 -22.02
N THR A 16 -12.86 53.89 -22.05
CA THR A 16 -12.06 53.37 -20.95
C THR A 16 -11.50 54.47 -20.04
N LEU A 17 -11.47 54.23 -18.73
CA LEU A 17 -10.40 54.70 -17.84
C LEU A 17 -10.06 53.60 -16.81
N THR A 18 -9.01 52.85 -17.10
CA THR A 18 -8.25 52.09 -16.10
C THR A 18 -7.60 53.09 -15.15
N ALA A 19 -7.94 53.03 -13.88
CA ALA A 19 -7.21 53.76 -12.84
C ALA A 19 -5.93 52.98 -12.50
N CYS A 20 -4.79 53.45 -12.99
CA CYS A 20 -3.49 53.19 -12.37
C CYS A 20 -3.33 54.19 -11.23
N ASN A 21 -3.19 53.71 -9.99
CA ASN A 21 -2.70 54.54 -8.89
C ASN A 21 -1.17 54.44 -8.82
N ASN A 22 -0.51 55.60 -8.81
CA ASN A 22 0.93 55.75 -8.88
C ASN A 22 1.53 56.18 -7.53
N ASN A 23 2.86 55.95 -7.45
CA ASN A 23 3.89 56.60 -6.63
C ASN A 23 4.25 55.86 -5.32
N ASN A 24 5.52 55.64 -4.95
CA ASN A 24 6.81 55.91 -5.62
C ASN A 24 7.90 55.07 -4.91
N ASP A 25 8.75 54.44 -5.71
CA ASP A 25 10.19 54.20 -5.62
C ASP A 25 10.98 54.01 -4.30
N THR A 26 11.91 53.05 -4.42
CA THR A 26 13.24 52.90 -3.78
C THR A 26 13.32 52.35 -2.36
N ASN A 27 13.58 51.06 -2.22
CA ASN A 27 14.94 50.50 -2.07
C ASN A 27 14.85 48.99 -1.81
N GLY A 28 15.77 48.24 -2.41
CA GLY A 28 15.73 46.79 -2.42
C GLY A 28 15.79 46.16 -1.02
N ILE A 29 14.96 45.15 -0.82
CA ILE A 29 15.28 43.89 -0.15
C ILE A 29 14.27 42.88 -0.69
N SER A 30 14.78 41.79 -1.22
CA SER A 30 14.02 40.59 -1.55
C SER A 30 13.40 40.06 -0.27
N GLN A 31 12.15 40.41 0.03
CA GLN A 31 11.35 39.66 0.99
C GLN A 31 10.64 38.55 0.24
N LYS A 32 11.19 37.35 0.38
CA LYS A 32 10.47 36.10 0.23
C LYS A 32 9.30 36.17 1.22
N ASP A 33 8.08 36.36 0.72
CA ASP A 33 6.88 36.22 1.53
C ASP A 33 6.84 34.78 2.08
N PRO A 34 6.82 34.56 3.40
CA PRO A 34 6.62 33.25 4.00
C PRO A 34 5.15 33.17 4.40
N SER A 35 4.27 32.80 3.47
CA SER A 35 2.87 32.54 3.83
C SER A 35 2.25 31.58 2.82
N GLY A 36 2.41 30.29 3.10
CA GLY A 36 1.88 29.17 2.30
C GLY A 36 2.59 27.85 2.58
N ASP A 37 3.87 27.91 2.98
CA ASP A 37 4.76 26.75 3.05
C ASP A 37 4.62 25.95 4.35
N THR A 38 4.42 26.63 5.49
CA THR A 38 4.51 25.98 6.82
C THR A 38 3.47 24.87 7.04
N SER A 39 2.23 25.05 6.61
CA SER A 39 1.19 24.03 6.82
C SER A 39 1.36 22.81 5.92
N GLN A 40 1.81 23.00 4.67
CA GLN A 40 2.07 21.88 3.76
C GLN A 40 3.32 21.12 4.19
N GLN A 41 4.34 21.83 4.67
CA GLN A 41 5.56 21.24 5.20
C GLN A 41 5.30 20.46 6.50
N GLU A 42 4.55 21.02 7.45
CA GLU A 42 4.17 20.33 8.71
C GLU A 42 3.30 19.08 8.44
N MET A 43 2.37 19.14 7.48
CA MET A 43 1.57 17.97 7.10
C MET A 43 2.40 16.92 6.36
N ALA A 44 3.29 17.32 5.45
CA ALA A 44 4.19 16.40 4.78
C ALA A 44 5.13 15.72 5.78
N GLU A 45 5.60 16.45 6.80
CA GLU A 45 6.40 15.90 7.90
C GLU A 45 5.59 14.91 8.75
N PHE A 46 4.32 15.20 9.06
CA PHE A 46 3.44 14.25 9.73
C PHE A 46 3.18 12.98 8.89
N SER A 47 2.88 13.12 7.61
CA SER A 47 2.63 11.98 6.71
C SER A 47 3.89 11.12 6.51
N ARG A 48 5.08 11.74 6.49
CA ARG A 48 6.38 11.07 6.55
C ARG A 48 6.55 10.22 7.79
N GLU A 49 6.08 10.69 8.94
CA GLU A 49 6.17 9.91 10.17
C GLU A 49 5.25 8.68 10.19
N LEU A 50 4.26 8.56 9.30
CA LEU A 50 3.37 7.40 9.26
C LEU A 50 3.98 6.21 8.51
N VAL A 51 4.61 6.46 7.36
CA VAL A 51 5.27 5.42 6.58
C VAL A 51 6.65 5.13 7.16
N LYS A 52 6.81 3.96 7.76
CA LYS A 52 8.09 3.52 8.35
C LYS A 52 8.87 2.65 7.37
N PHE A 53 10.16 2.47 7.64
CA PHE A 53 10.98 1.54 6.87
C PHE A 53 10.40 0.11 7.01
N PRO A 54 10.04 -0.56 5.90
CA PRO A 54 9.34 -1.84 5.96
C PRO A 54 10.31 -3.00 6.19
N GLU A 55 10.57 -3.36 7.45
CA GLU A 55 11.45 -4.50 7.76
C GLU A 55 11.03 -5.77 7.01
N ASN A 56 11.99 -6.41 6.34
CA ASN A 56 11.81 -7.63 5.54
C ASN A 56 11.01 -7.50 4.22
N TYR A 57 10.88 -6.30 3.63
CA TYR A 57 10.26 -6.16 2.29
C TYR A 57 10.93 -7.05 1.22
N ASP A 58 12.22 -7.34 1.39
CA ASP A 58 13.06 -8.19 0.54
C ASP A 58 12.65 -9.66 0.57
N LYS A 59 11.84 -10.08 1.55
CA LYS A 59 11.18 -11.40 1.57
C LYS A 59 9.90 -11.45 0.73
N GLY A 60 9.42 -10.29 0.28
CA GLY A 60 8.34 -10.19 -0.68
C GLY A 60 8.76 -10.64 -2.08
N VAL A 61 7.89 -10.39 -3.04
CA VAL A 61 8.13 -10.71 -4.45
C VAL A 61 8.79 -9.51 -5.12
N ASN A 62 9.99 -9.67 -5.67
CA ASN A 62 10.53 -8.74 -6.66
C ASN A 62 9.75 -8.94 -7.97
N TYR A 63 8.75 -8.10 -8.20
CA TYR A 63 7.80 -8.30 -9.30
C TYR A 63 8.22 -7.59 -10.60
N THR A 64 9.18 -6.66 -10.52
CA THR A 64 9.78 -6.07 -11.72
C THR A 64 11.12 -5.43 -11.42
N THR A 65 12.01 -5.48 -12.41
CA THR A 65 13.32 -4.83 -12.38
C THR A 65 13.47 -3.98 -13.64
N VAL A 66 13.78 -2.70 -13.46
CA VAL A 66 13.93 -1.73 -14.55
C VAL A 66 15.37 -1.24 -14.60
N ASN A 67 16.00 -1.32 -15.79
CA ASN A 67 17.38 -0.87 -16.00
C ASN A 67 17.40 0.37 -16.92
N ARG A 68 18.06 1.45 -16.48
CA ARG A 68 18.15 2.73 -17.19
C ARG A 68 19.57 3.30 -17.07
N GLY A 69 20.42 3.01 -18.05
CA GLY A 69 21.83 3.45 -18.01
C GLY A 69 22.58 2.74 -16.87
N ASN A 70 23.11 3.51 -15.92
CA ASN A 70 23.77 2.98 -14.72
C ASN A 70 22.82 2.84 -13.50
N VAL A 71 21.52 3.08 -13.71
CA VAL A 71 20.48 2.93 -12.70
C VAL A 71 19.79 1.58 -12.86
N ARG A 72 19.66 0.83 -11.77
CA ARG A 72 18.82 -0.38 -11.66
C ARG A 72 17.79 -0.15 -10.56
N GLU A 73 16.52 -0.30 -10.90
CA GLU A 73 15.37 -0.14 -10.02
C GLU A 73 14.76 -1.52 -9.78
N GLU A 74 14.59 -1.93 -8.53
CA GLU A 74 13.95 -3.20 -8.15
C GLU A 74 12.72 -2.94 -7.29
N LEU A 75 11.57 -3.49 -7.69
CA LEU A 75 10.31 -3.23 -6.99
C LEU A 75 9.79 -4.51 -6.33
N TYR A 76 9.43 -4.36 -5.06
CA TYR A 76 9.01 -5.42 -4.17
C TYR A 76 7.60 -5.13 -3.63
N THR A 77 6.78 -6.17 -3.52
CA THR A 77 5.52 -6.12 -2.78
C THR A 77 5.11 -7.52 -2.29
N SER A 78 3.97 -7.65 -1.62
CA SER A 78 3.45 -8.95 -1.17
C SER A 78 2.89 -9.76 -2.34
N GLN A 79 2.96 -11.10 -2.22
CA GLN A 79 2.27 -11.99 -3.16
C GLN A 79 0.76 -11.71 -3.20
N GLU A 80 0.16 -11.42 -2.06
CA GLU A 80 -1.27 -11.08 -1.93
C GLU A 80 -1.66 -9.85 -2.76
N ALA A 81 -0.84 -8.80 -2.77
CA ALA A 81 -1.08 -7.61 -3.59
C ALA A 81 -1.04 -7.94 -5.09
N ILE A 82 -0.08 -8.76 -5.52
CA ILE A 82 0.02 -9.21 -6.92
C ILE A 82 -1.20 -10.03 -7.30
N GLU A 83 -1.61 -10.99 -6.48
CA GLU A 83 -2.79 -11.83 -6.71
C GLU A 83 -4.07 -10.99 -6.79
N ALA A 84 -4.25 -10.00 -5.91
CA ALA A 84 -5.39 -9.09 -5.94
C ALA A 84 -5.45 -8.33 -7.27
N VAL A 85 -4.32 -7.75 -7.70
CA VAL A 85 -4.21 -7.02 -8.97
C VAL A 85 -4.50 -7.92 -10.17
N GLN A 86 -3.98 -9.14 -10.19
CA GLN A 86 -4.22 -10.11 -11.27
C GLN A 86 -5.68 -10.55 -11.35
N ASN A 87 -6.35 -10.65 -10.21
CA ASN A 87 -7.77 -11.00 -10.10
C ASN A 87 -8.71 -9.79 -10.30
N GLY A 88 -8.17 -8.63 -10.66
CA GLY A 88 -8.92 -7.38 -10.83
C GLY A 88 -9.61 -6.90 -9.54
N GLN A 89 -9.09 -7.31 -8.38
CA GLN A 89 -9.53 -6.84 -7.08
C GLN A 89 -8.81 -5.53 -6.71
N PRO A 90 -9.38 -4.73 -5.80
CA PRO A 90 -8.65 -3.61 -5.22
C PRO A 90 -7.35 -4.08 -4.57
N ILE A 91 -6.30 -3.26 -4.64
CA ILE A 91 -5.07 -3.52 -3.86
C ILE A 91 -5.46 -3.54 -2.38
N PRO A 92 -5.14 -4.63 -1.64
CA PRO A 92 -5.50 -4.78 -0.24
C PRO A 92 -5.00 -3.62 0.62
N ASP A 93 -5.73 -3.36 1.69
CA ASP A 93 -5.22 -2.57 2.81
C ASP A 93 -3.91 -3.16 3.32
N ASP A 94 -3.08 -2.34 3.96
CA ASP A 94 -1.75 -2.71 4.47
C ASP A 94 -0.71 -3.08 3.40
N THR A 95 -1.02 -2.90 2.11
CA THR A 95 -0.05 -3.15 1.04
C THR A 95 1.11 -2.17 1.11
N VAL A 96 2.33 -2.72 1.08
CA VAL A 96 3.57 -1.97 0.93
C VAL A 96 4.20 -2.30 -0.41
N ILE A 97 4.59 -1.25 -1.15
CA ILE A 97 5.41 -1.35 -2.35
C ILE A 97 6.73 -0.64 -2.07
N THR A 98 7.83 -1.37 -2.20
CA THR A 98 9.18 -0.84 -1.97
C THR A 98 9.95 -0.84 -3.28
N LEU A 99 10.58 0.28 -3.61
CA LEU A 99 11.47 0.45 -4.75
C LEU A 99 12.88 0.68 -4.23
N GLU A 100 13.80 -0.21 -4.55
CA GLU A 100 15.23 0.02 -4.39
C GLU A 100 15.82 0.63 -5.66
N ILE A 101 16.60 1.70 -5.51
CA ILE A 101 17.35 2.31 -6.61
C ILE A 101 18.84 2.09 -6.38
N TYR A 102 19.46 1.38 -7.31
CA TYR A 102 20.90 1.17 -7.38
C TYR A 102 21.51 2.11 -8.42
N ARG A 103 22.60 2.81 -8.07
CA ARG A 103 23.48 3.53 -8.99
C ARG A 103 24.88 2.93 -8.96
N ASP A 104 25.40 2.58 -10.14
CA ASP A 104 26.71 1.92 -10.26
C ASP A 104 26.83 0.66 -9.36
N GLU A 105 25.77 -0.14 -9.31
CA GLU A 105 25.63 -1.37 -8.50
C GLU A 105 25.68 -1.15 -6.98
N LYS A 106 25.45 0.08 -6.50
CA LYS A 106 25.31 0.40 -5.07
C LYS A 106 23.91 0.90 -4.78
N LEU A 107 23.32 0.39 -3.70
CA LEU A 107 22.03 0.88 -3.22
C LEU A 107 22.19 2.35 -2.81
N ASP A 108 21.39 3.21 -3.43
CA ASP A 108 21.48 4.67 -3.32
C ASP A 108 20.28 5.22 -2.54
N GLU A 109 19.08 4.84 -2.97
CA GLU A 109 17.80 5.33 -2.45
C GLU A 109 16.80 4.17 -2.33
N ILE A 110 15.87 4.29 -1.38
CA ILE A 110 14.74 3.36 -1.21
C ILE A 110 13.46 4.18 -1.09
N PHE A 111 12.52 3.96 -1.99
CA PHE A 111 11.19 4.57 -1.94
C PHE A 111 10.18 3.56 -1.44
N VAL A 112 9.31 4.01 -0.54
CA VAL A 112 8.23 3.19 0.01
C VAL A 112 6.92 3.93 -0.19
N MET A 113 5.94 3.22 -0.74
CA MET A 113 4.54 3.62 -0.67
C MET A 113 3.75 2.56 0.09
N GLU A 114 2.88 3.03 0.98
CA GLU A 114 2.09 2.18 1.86
C GLU A 114 0.64 2.64 1.84
N LYS A 115 -0.27 1.66 1.75
CA LYS A 115 -1.70 1.88 1.75
C LYS A 115 -2.26 1.54 3.13
N ARG A 116 -2.98 2.48 3.75
CA ARG A 116 -3.78 2.21 4.96
C ARG A 116 -5.12 2.93 4.89
N ASP A 117 -6.20 2.20 5.12
CA ASP A 117 -7.56 2.74 5.14
C ASP A 117 -7.67 3.99 6.03
N GLY A 118 -8.17 5.08 5.45
CA GLY A 118 -8.39 6.36 6.15
C GLY A 118 -7.18 7.29 6.19
N TRP A 119 -6.06 6.94 5.56
CA TRP A 119 -4.92 7.86 5.39
C TRP A 119 -5.25 9.03 4.45
N VAL A 120 -6.18 8.86 3.50
CA VAL A 120 -6.60 9.93 2.58
C VAL A 120 -7.08 11.20 3.30
N ASP A 121 -7.72 11.02 4.46
CA ASP A 121 -8.31 12.13 5.23
C ASP A 121 -7.28 12.93 6.03
N GLN A 122 -6.05 12.40 6.16
CA GLN A 122 -4.96 13.04 6.90
C GLN A 122 -4.18 14.04 6.02
N ASN A 123 -4.35 13.97 4.70
CA ASN A 123 -3.67 14.83 3.74
C ASN A 123 -4.56 15.97 3.23
N PRO A 124 -3.95 17.12 2.84
CA PRO A 124 -4.68 18.18 2.17
C PRO A 124 -5.14 17.70 0.77
N PRO A 125 -6.21 18.27 0.19
CA PRO A 125 -6.80 17.79 -1.06
C PRO A 125 -5.81 17.62 -2.23
N GLU A 126 -4.80 18.48 -2.31
CA GLU A 126 -3.73 18.45 -3.32
C GLU A 126 -2.71 17.31 -3.15
N MET A 127 -2.69 16.63 -2.00
CA MET A 127 -1.81 15.51 -1.68
C MET A 127 -2.62 14.24 -1.35
N ARG A 128 -3.72 14.01 -2.07
CA ARG A 128 -4.54 12.79 -1.92
C ARG A 128 -4.35 11.86 -3.10
N ASN A 129 -3.62 10.78 -2.85
CA ASN A 129 -3.49 9.66 -3.79
C ASN A 129 -4.25 8.45 -3.23
N GLY A 130 -5.54 8.64 -2.94
CA GLY A 130 -6.31 7.70 -2.14
C GLY A 130 -5.67 7.53 -0.75
N ASP A 131 -5.62 6.28 -0.29
CA ASP A 131 -5.06 5.90 1.02
C ASP A 131 -3.54 5.63 0.99
N TRP A 132 -2.85 6.04 -0.08
CA TRP A 132 -1.41 5.91 -0.21
C TRP A 132 -0.66 7.08 0.43
N LEU A 133 0.32 6.76 1.27
CA LEU A 133 1.37 7.67 1.71
C LEU A 133 2.74 7.18 1.22
N TYR A 134 3.71 8.09 1.27
CA TYR A 134 5.04 7.89 0.69
C TYR A 134 6.15 8.29 1.66
N GLN A 135 7.27 7.59 1.59
CA GLN A 135 8.51 7.96 2.27
C GLN A 135 9.72 7.53 1.44
N GLU A 136 10.78 8.31 1.52
CA GLU A 136 12.11 7.99 0.99
C GLU A 136 13.11 7.73 2.12
N PHE A 137 13.98 6.76 1.88
CA PHE A 137 15.08 6.40 2.74
C PHE A 137 16.39 6.41 1.94
N ASN A 138 17.47 6.79 2.61
CA ASN A 138 18.83 6.64 2.07
C ASN A 138 19.18 5.15 1.91
N GLY A 139 20.23 4.84 1.15
CA GLY A 139 20.74 3.47 1.01
C GLY A 139 21.20 2.80 2.33
N ASP A 140 21.38 3.58 3.41
CA ASP A 140 21.62 3.06 4.77
C ASP A 140 20.34 2.84 5.59
N LYS A 141 19.17 3.02 4.96
CA LYS A 141 17.81 2.85 5.51
C LYS A 141 17.36 3.95 6.47
N SER A 142 18.18 5.00 6.68
CA SER A 142 17.73 6.18 7.39
C SER A 142 16.73 6.99 6.56
N VAL A 143 15.80 7.68 7.21
CA VAL A 143 14.86 8.59 6.52
C VAL A 143 15.66 9.69 5.81
N ASP A 144 15.35 9.93 4.54
CA ASP A 144 15.84 11.12 3.84
C ASP A 144 14.94 12.31 4.16
N TYR A 145 15.51 13.29 4.88
CA TYR A 145 14.85 14.54 5.25
C TYR A 145 15.17 15.70 4.28
N GLU A 146 16.13 15.53 3.37
CA GLU A 146 16.42 16.51 2.32
C GLU A 146 15.40 16.45 1.19
N GLU A 147 14.75 15.30 1.02
CA GLU A 147 13.75 15.11 -0.02
C GLU A 147 12.47 15.95 0.20
N ASP A 148 11.82 16.37 -0.88
CA ASP A 148 10.43 16.84 -0.87
C ASP A 148 9.43 15.71 -1.22
N ILE A 149 8.79 15.13 -0.19
CA ILE A 149 7.79 14.06 -0.36
C ILE A 149 6.56 14.50 -1.17
N GLY A 150 6.29 15.80 -1.30
CA GLY A 150 5.24 16.31 -2.19
C GLY A 150 5.44 15.89 -3.65
N ARG A 151 6.70 15.62 -4.08
CA ARG A 151 7.01 15.11 -5.42
C ARG A 151 6.41 13.73 -5.66
N CYS A 152 6.38 12.87 -4.64
CA CYS A 152 5.87 11.51 -4.73
C CYS A 152 4.37 11.54 -5.01
N PHE A 153 3.63 12.36 -4.25
CA PHE A 153 2.21 12.61 -4.48
C PHE A 153 1.95 13.10 -5.89
N SER A 154 2.67 14.14 -6.32
CA SER A 154 2.49 14.78 -7.63
C SER A 154 2.77 13.83 -8.80
N CYS A 155 3.79 12.98 -8.69
CA CYS A 155 4.15 12.01 -9.73
C CYS A 155 3.09 10.91 -9.86
N HIS A 156 2.64 10.37 -8.72
CA HIS A 156 1.69 9.26 -8.66
C HIS A 156 0.24 9.69 -8.91
N ALA A 157 -0.12 10.98 -8.71
CA ALA A 157 -1.48 11.50 -8.90
C ALA A 157 -2.06 11.22 -10.30
N ASN A 158 -1.21 11.19 -11.34
CA ASN A 158 -1.63 10.91 -12.71
C ASN A 158 -1.98 9.43 -12.96
N GLN A 159 -1.76 8.55 -11.98
CA GLN A 159 -2.05 7.12 -12.04
C GLN A 159 -3.33 6.74 -11.28
N GLU A 160 -4.27 7.67 -11.06
CA GLU A 160 -5.53 7.42 -10.33
C GLU A 160 -6.29 6.18 -10.82
N ARG A 161 -6.26 5.90 -12.13
CA ARG A 161 -6.93 4.72 -12.73
C ARG A 161 -6.29 3.39 -12.35
N ASP A 162 -5.02 3.42 -11.98
CA ASP A 162 -4.22 2.26 -11.62
C ASP A 162 -3.90 2.28 -10.11
N ASP A 163 -4.85 2.81 -9.31
CA ASP A 163 -4.74 2.95 -7.85
C ASP A 163 -3.46 3.67 -7.42
N PHE A 164 -3.06 4.68 -8.19
CA PHE A 164 -1.85 5.48 -7.99
C PHE A 164 -0.53 4.69 -8.10
N VAL A 165 -0.52 3.47 -8.65
CA VAL A 165 0.67 2.63 -8.81
C VAL A 165 1.17 2.62 -10.26
N ASN A 166 2.30 3.27 -10.53
CA ASN A 166 2.90 3.36 -11.88
C ASN A 166 3.27 2.00 -12.50
N THR A 167 3.43 0.96 -11.68
CA THR A 167 3.87 -0.38 -12.06
C THR A 167 2.78 -1.44 -11.89
N LEU A 168 1.51 -1.03 -11.76
CA LEU A 168 0.37 -1.95 -11.63
C LEU A 168 0.34 -2.98 -12.79
N ASP A 169 0.63 -2.54 -14.01
CA ASP A 169 0.69 -3.40 -15.19
C ASP A 169 1.80 -4.47 -15.11
N GLU A 170 2.85 -4.24 -14.33
CA GLU A 170 3.90 -5.24 -14.12
C GLU A 170 3.43 -6.32 -13.14
N MET A 171 2.67 -5.95 -12.10
CA MET A 171 2.00 -6.94 -11.23
C MET A 171 1.01 -7.80 -12.02
N LYS A 172 0.21 -7.19 -12.92
CA LYS A 172 -0.75 -7.92 -13.78
C LYS A 172 -0.07 -8.97 -14.68
N LYS A 173 1.17 -8.73 -15.11
CA LYS A 173 1.93 -9.61 -16.00
C LYS A 173 2.87 -10.56 -15.26
N TYR A 174 3.07 -10.35 -13.96
CA TYR A 174 4.00 -11.13 -13.16
C TYR A 174 3.63 -12.61 -13.16
N ASP A 175 4.61 -13.49 -13.34
CA ASP A 175 4.39 -14.93 -13.28
C ASP A 175 4.60 -15.43 -11.85
N LEU A 176 3.50 -15.65 -11.12
CA LEU A 176 3.54 -16.17 -9.75
C LEU A 176 3.99 -17.64 -9.65
N GLU A 177 4.12 -18.36 -10.77
CA GLU A 177 4.47 -19.78 -10.77
C GLU A 177 5.83 -20.05 -10.08
N ASP A 178 6.74 -19.07 -10.09
CA ASP A 178 8.11 -19.21 -9.55
C ASP A 178 8.20 -19.14 -8.00
N PHE A 179 7.23 -18.54 -7.30
CA PHE A 179 7.24 -18.51 -5.82
C PHE A 179 6.82 -19.86 -5.21
N THR A 180 6.24 -20.74 -6.03
CA THR A 180 5.92 -22.12 -5.64
C THR A 180 7.02 -23.12 -5.97
N GLY A 181 8.22 -22.65 -6.35
CA GLY A 181 9.45 -23.39 -6.58
C GLY A 181 10.06 -24.12 -5.35
N SER A 182 9.22 -24.66 -4.48
CA SER A 182 9.50 -25.85 -3.64
C SER A 182 8.26 -26.75 -3.60
N LYS A 183 7.68 -26.96 -4.78
CA LYS A 183 6.67 -27.99 -5.00
C LYS A 183 7.32 -29.09 -5.82
N ASP A 184 8.11 -29.91 -5.12
CA ASP A 184 8.30 -31.28 -5.55
C ASP A 184 6.92 -31.85 -5.88
N SER A 185 6.78 -32.22 -7.14
CA SER A 185 5.62 -32.86 -7.72
C SER A 185 5.50 -34.27 -7.13
N SER A 186 4.95 -34.34 -5.91
CA SER A 186 4.31 -35.53 -5.39
C SER A 186 3.13 -35.06 -4.55
N THR A 187 1.96 -35.11 -5.17
CA THR A 187 0.67 -34.80 -4.58
C THR A 187 0.32 -35.86 -3.53
N GLU A 188 0.94 -35.78 -2.37
CA GLU A 188 0.41 -36.29 -1.11
C GLU A 188 0.50 -35.19 -0.06
N SER A 189 -0.61 -35.01 0.63
CA SER A 189 -0.92 -33.94 1.57
C SER A 189 0.23 -33.61 2.54
N LYS A 190 0.84 -32.43 2.43
CA LYS A 190 1.87 -31.90 3.36
C LYS A 190 1.34 -31.61 4.80
N ILE A 191 0.12 -32.05 5.14
CA ILE A 191 -0.36 -32.09 6.54
C ILE A 191 0.19 -33.34 7.26
N ALA A 192 0.56 -34.40 6.54
CA ALA A 192 1.04 -35.66 7.09
C ALA A 192 2.50 -35.65 7.60
N GLY A 193 3.21 -34.52 7.49
CA GLY A 193 4.66 -34.43 7.78
C GLY A 193 5.04 -33.69 9.06
N ILE A 194 4.09 -33.14 9.81
CA ILE A 194 4.40 -32.48 11.09
C ILE A 194 4.70 -33.59 12.10
N PRO A 195 5.90 -33.68 12.71
CA PRO A 195 6.19 -34.69 13.73
C PRO A 195 5.33 -34.38 14.93
N THR A 196 4.34 -35.21 15.15
CA THR A 196 3.35 -34.94 16.17
C THR A 196 3.72 -35.57 17.50
N ASN A 197 4.75 -36.39 17.58
CA ASN A 197 5.23 -37.08 18.78
C ASN A 197 5.41 -36.21 20.05
N HIS A 198 5.49 -34.88 19.95
CA HIS A 198 5.59 -33.96 21.10
C HIS A 198 4.26 -33.32 21.55
N TRP A 199 3.15 -33.51 20.83
CA TRP A 199 1.85 -32.98 21.23
C TRP A 199 1.15 -33.88 22.28
N GLU A 200 0.52 -33.29 23.29
CA GLU A 200 -0.33 -34.05 24.22
C GLU A 200 -1.79 -33.68 23.94
N VAL A 201 -2.47 -34.51 23.15
CA VAL A 201 -3.88 -34.36 22.82
C VAL A 201 -4.70 -35.22 23.77
N LYS A 202 -5.58 -34.60 24.57
CA LYS A 202 -6.52 -35.29 25.44
C LYS A 202 -7.89 -35.32 24.77
N ALA A 203 -8.45 -36.51 24.57
CA ALA A 203 -9.85 -36.65 24.21
C ALA A 203 -10.71 -36.21 25.39
N LEU A 204 -11.61 -35.26 25.16
CA LEU A 204 -12.71 -34.97 26.09
C LEU A 204 -13.92 -35.75 25.57
N ASP A 205 -14.41 -36.69 26.36
CA ASP A 205 -15.62 -37.45 26.05
C ASP A 205 -16.83 -36.50 25.94
N ASP A 206 -17.67 -36.72 24.93
CA ASP A 206 -18.91 -36.00 24.65
C ASP A 206 -20.03 -36.35 25.66
N ASN A 207 -19.77 -36.21 26.96
CA ASN A 207 -20.82 -36.26 27.98
C ASN A 207 -20.72 -35.05 28.92
N LEU A 208 -21.54 -34.05 28.56
CA LEU A 208 -21.92 -32.95 29.44
C LEU A 208 -22.88 -33.47 30.52
N GLU A 209 -22.39 -34.04 31.61
CA GLU A 209 -23.08 -34.03 32.90
C GLU A 209 -22.10 -33.98 34.08
N ALA A 210 -22.56 -33.35 35.15
CA ALA A 210 -21.80 -32.79 36.25
C ALA A 210 -21.10 -33.81 37.18
N SER A 211 -20.16 -33.27 37.97
CA SER A 211 -19.70 -33.74 39.30
C SER A 211 -18.54 -34.75 39.35
N GLN A 212 -17.40 -34.23 39.86
CA GLN A 212 -16.44 -34.86 40.79
C GLN A 212 -16.41 -36.40 40.84
N ASP A 213 -15.42 -36.99 40.17
CA ASP A 213 -14.30 -37.74 40.75
C ASP A 213 -13.58 -38.59 39.68
N ILE A 214 -12.31 -38.93 39.94
CA ILE A 214 -11.49 -40.00 39.31
C ILE A 214 -10.87 -39.60 37.94
N LEU A 215 -9.64 -39.09 37.85
CA LEU A 215 -8.37 -39.81 38.07
C LEU A 215 -8.43 -41.31 37.73
N ASN A 216 -8.58 -41.65 36.45
CA ASN A 216 -7.86 -42.78 35.81
C ASN A 216 -8.30 -42.96 34.37
N GLY A 217 -7.43 -42.60 33.43
CA GLY A 217 -7.67 -42.81 32.00
C GLY A 217 -6.56 -42.22 31.14
N ASN A 218 -5.30 -42.59 31.39
CA ASN A 218 -4.22 -42.30 30.44
C ASN A 218 -4.31 -43.30 29.28
N SER A 219 -5.22 -43.05 28.33
CA SER A 219 -5.08 -43.59 26.99
C SER A 219 -4.44 -42.51 26.12
N LEU A 220 -3.13 -42.63 25.91
CA LEU A 220 -2.44 -41.88 24.86
C LEU A 220 -2.99 -42.39 23.53
N MET A 221 -3.76 -41.54 22.83
CA MET A 221 -4.26 -41.85 21.49
C MET A 221 -3.09 -42.15 20.53
N GLU A 222 -3.32 -43.07 19.61
CA GLU A 222 -2.36 -43.41 18.55
C GLU A 222 -2.26 -42.27 17.52
N ASP A 223 -1.09 -42.15 16.88
CA ASP A 223 -0.75 -40.97 16.08
C ASP A 223 -1.70 -40.75 14.88
N GLU A 224 -2.21 -41.81 14.26
CA GLU A 224 -3.17 -41.72 13.15
C GLU A 224 -4.52 -41.14 13.60
N GLU A 225 -5.00 -41.49 14.79
CA GLU A 225 -6.27 -41.01 15.34
C GLU A 225 -6.17 -39.53 15.74
N LYS A 226 -5.01 -39.11 16.28
CA LYS A 226 -4.74 -37.70 16.61
C LYS A 226 -4.70 -36.80 15.37
N VAL A 227 -4.11 -37.28 14.27
CA VAL A 227 -4.08 -36.54 13.00
C VAL A 227 -5.50 -36.30 12.48
N GLY A 228 -6.39 -37.31 12.58
CA GLY A 228 -7.79 -37.18 12.19
C GLY A 228 -8.55 -36.13 12.99
N ILE A 229 -8.37 -36.09 14.32
CA ILE A 229 -9.01 -35.09 15.18
C ILE A 229 -8.52 -33.68 14.86
N ILE A 230 -7.20 -33.51 14.67
CA ILE A 230 -6.63 -32.18 14.44
C ILE A 230 -6.99 -31.64 13.06
N GLN A 231 -7.03 -32.50 12.04
CA GLN A 231 -7.53 -32.11 10.73
C GLN A 231 -9.01 -31.70 10.79
N LYS A 232 -9.83 -32.40 11.58
CA LYS A 232 -11.25 -32.07 11.79
C LYS A 232 -11.44 -30.73 12.51
N VAL A 233 -10.63 -30.44 13.53
CA VAL A 233 -10.66 -29.15 14.25
C VAL A 233 -10.21 -28.00 13.35
N LEU A 234 -9.14 -28.18 12.57
CA LEU A 234 -8.66 -27.18 11.61
C LEU A 234 -9.71 -26.88 10.54
N LEU A 235 -10.38 -27.91 10.01
CA LEU A 235 -11.52 -27.75 9.10
C LEU A 235 -12.68 -27.00 9.77
N MET A 236 -13.01 -27.32 11.01
CA MET A 236 -14.06 -26.62 11.76
C MET A 236 -13.75 -25.14 12.00
N ILE A 237 -12.49 -24.78 12.27
CA ILE A 237 -12.08 -23.38 12.44
C ILE A 237 -12.16 -22.65 11.10
N HIS A 238 -11.65 -23.25 10.03
CA HIS A 238 -11.64 -22.64 8.70
C HIS A 238 -13.06 -22.36 8.18
N PHE A 239 -14.00 -23.29 8.37
CA PHE A 239 -15.39 -23.09 7.93
C PHE A 239 -16.25 -22.20 8.85
N ASN A 240 -15.81 -21.92 10.08
CA ASN A 240 -16.51 -21.00 10.99
C ASN A 240 -16.04 -19.53 10.86
N GLN A 241 -15.15 -19.23 9.91
CA GLN A 241 -14.72 -17.85 9.61
C GLN A 241 -15.56 -17.19 8.49
N GLU A 242 -16.54 -17.90 7.91
CA GLU A 242 -17.46 -17.37 6.88
C GLU A 242 -18.88 -17.01 7.38
N THR A 243 -19.04 -16.65 8.65
CA THR A 243 -20.32 -16.10 9.17
C THR A 243 -20.15 -14.80 9.91
#